data_AF-A0A7K3H7N8-F1
#
_entry.id   AF-A0A7K3H7N8-F1
#
_cell.length_a   1.000
_cell.length_b   1.000
_cell.length_c   1.000
_cell.angle_alpha   90.00
_cell.angle_beta   90.00
_cell.angle_gamma   90.00
#
_symmetry.space_group_name_H-M   'P 1'
#
loop_
_entity.id
_entity.type
_entity.pdbx_description
1 polymer ?
#
loop_
_entity_poly.entity_id
_entity_poly.type
_entity_poly.pdbx_seq_one_letter_code
_entity_poly.pdbx_strand_id
1 'polypeptide(L)'
;LVIRTGASTVLAVEARAAVGNDLTTCTEGVLVYRVHSETGSAEGPVKVLDGHPHSGACWNGSVHPALADAPLGVGERLTDPESGVSVEVLGTDTRGRWTVRVDRPAEPSGVF
;
A
#
# COMPACT_ATOMS: atom_id res chain seq x y z
N LEU A 1 3.56 -8.93 -1.08
CA LEU A 1 4.69 -8.67 -2.01
C LEU A 1 5.57 -7.58 -1.39
N VAL A 2 6.88 -7.66 -1.54
CA VAL A 2 7.81 -6.62 -1.05
C VAL A 2 8.70 -6.17 -2.20
N ILE A 3 8.81 -4.86 -2.39
CA ILE A 3 9.57 -4.20 -3.44
C ILE A 3 10.65 -3.37 -2.79
N ARG A 4 11.91 -3.70 -3.07
CA ARG A 4 13.03 -2.86 -2.65
C ARG A 4 13.01 -1.53 -3.41
N THR A 5 13.02 -0.43 -2.68
CA THR A 5 13.05 0.94 -3.24
C THR A 5 14.33 1.69 -2.89
N GLY A 6 15.16 1.13 -2.00
CA GLY A 6 16.49 1.62 -1.66
C GLY A 6 17.28 0.64 -0.80
N ALA A 7 18.41 1.10 -0.24
CA ALA A 7 19.25 0.28 0.64
C ALA A 7 18.51 -0.10 1.95
N SER A 8 17.82 0.88 2.53
CA SER A 8 17.08 0.78 3.80
C SER A 8 15.56 0.97 3.64
N THR A 9 15.05 1.04 2.41
CA THR A 9 13.63 1.33 2.11
C THR A 9 12.99 0.26 1.24
N VAL A 10 11.74 -0.06 1.56
CA VAL A 10 10.89 -0.95 0.76
C VAL A 10 9.45 -0.41 0.67
N LEU A 11 8.75 -0.77 -0.39
CA LEU A 11 7.29 -0.80 -0.40
C LEU A 11 6.82 -2.22 -0.18
N ALA A 12 5.86 -2.41 0.69
CA ALA A 12 5.20 -3.68 0.86
C ALA A 12 3.72 -3.56 0.53
N VAL A 13 3.23 -4.63 -0.10
CA VAL A 13 1.93 -4.71 -0.75
C VAL A 13 1.21 -5.91 -0.19
N GLU A 14 0.04 -5.67 0.38
CA GLU A 14 -0.75 -6.64 1.13
C GLU A 14 -2.18 -6.67 0.60
N ALA A 15 -2.71 -7.88 0.42
CA ALA A 15 -4.14 -8.05 0.14
C ALA A 15 -4.89 -8.17 1.46
N ARG A 16 -5.83 -7.26 1.70
CA ARG A 16 -6.72 -7.27 2.86
C ARG A 16 -8.11 -7.72 2.44
N ALA A 17 -8.67 -8.67 3.18
CA ALA A 17 -10.03 -9.17 3.02
C ALA A 17 -10.69 -9.34 4.38
N ALA A 18 -12.02 -9.30 4.45
CA ALA A 18 -12.83 -9.43 5.65
C ALA A 18 -12.89 -10.89 6.12
N VAL A 19 -11.74 -11.44 6.52
CA VAL A 19 -11.58 -12.81 6.99
C VAL A 19 -10.72 -12.84 8.25
N GLY A 20 -10.97 -13.80 9.14
CA GLY A 20 -10.17 -13.97 10.36
C GLY A 20 -10.17 -12.72 11.25
N ASN A 21 -8.98 -12.15 11.50
CA ASN A 21 -8.85 -10.95 12.34
C ASN A 21 -9.35 -9.67 11.67
N ASP A 22 -9.53 -9.68 10.34
CA ASP A 22 -9.94 -8.53 9.54
C ASP A 22 -11.45 -8.52 9.25
N LEU A 23 -12.25 -9.36 9.93
CA LEU A 23 -13.70 -9.48 9.71
C LEU A 23 -14.48 -8.16 9.75
N THR A 24 -13.99 -7.17 10.50
CA THR A 24 -14.62 -5.86 10.64
C THR A 24 -13.89 -4.77 9.85
N THR A 25 -13.08 -5.15 8.86
CA THR A 25 -12.38 -4.18 8.03
C THR A 25 -13.37 -3.33 7.26
N CYS A 26 -13.04 -2.04 7.11
CA CYS A 26 -13.89 -1.05 6.47
C CYS A 26 -13.86 -1.16 4.95
N THR A 27 -12.69 -1.57 4.44
CA THR A 27 -12.38 -1.59 3.02
C THR A 27 -11.46 -2.78 2.77
N GLU A 28 -11.89 -3.64 1.86
CA GLU A 28 -11.06 -4.72 1.31
C GLU A 28 -10.28 -4.20 0.09
N GLY A 29 -9.14 -4.80 -0.21
CA GLY A 29 -8.33 -4.37 -1.34
C GLY A 29 -6.85 -4.61 -1.15
N VAL A 30 -6.05 -3.90 -1.92
CA VAL A 30 -4.59 -3.96 -1.86
C VAL A 30 -4.05 -2.74 -1.11
N LEU A 31 -3.50 -2.98 0.07
CA LEU A 31 -2.83 -1.96 0.87
C LEU A 31 -1.36 -1.83 0.43
N VAL A 32 -0.87 -0.60 0.36
CA VAL A 32 0.54 -0.30 0.11
C VAL A 32 1.11 0.46 1.30
N TYR A 33 2.26 0.03 1.81
CA TYR A 33 2.95 0.71 2.89
C TYR A 33 4.44 0.85 2.60
N ARG A 34 4.99 1.98 3.01
CA ARG A 34 6.42 2.27 2.98
C ARG A 34 7.05 1.83 4.28
N VAL A 35 8.19 1.15 4.18
CA VAL A 35 8.98 0.74 5.34
C VAL A 35 10.38 1.30 5.22
N HIS A 36 10.85 1.96 6.27
CA HIS A 36 12.19 2.51 6.41
C HIS A 36 12.87 1.87 7.62
N SER A 37 13.96 1.13 7.42
CA SER A 37 14.65 0.44 8.50
C SER A 37 15.55 1.34 9.36
N GLU A 38 15.79 2.58 8.91
CA GLU A 38 16.66 3.55 9.58
C GLU A 38 15.87 4.65 10.30
N THR A 39 14.54 4.64 10.22
CA THR A 39 13.70 5.60 10.93
C THR A 39 13.74 5.33 12.43
N GLY A 40 14.00 6.39 13.20
CA GLY A 40 13.97 6.33 14.66
C GLY A 40 12.60 5.87 15.17
N SER A 41 12.58 5.13 16.28
CA SER A 41 11.39 4.43 16.80
C SER A 41 10.18 5.33 17.08
N ALA A 42 10.37 6.65 17.24
CA ALA A 42 9.31 7.60 17.55
C ALA A 42 8.44 8.01 16.33
N GLU A 43 8.98 7.97 15.11
CA GLU A 43 8.21 8.31 13.89
C GLU A 43 7.50 7.10 13.27
N GLY A 44 7.85 5.89 13.70
CA GLY A 44 7.32 4.63 13.18
C GLY A 44 7.98 4.25 11.84
N PRO A 45 8.59 3.05 11.74
CA PRO A 45 9.27 2.64 10.51
C PRO A 45 8.30 2.27 9.38
N VAL A 46 6.98 2.20 9.63
CA VAL A 46 5.95 1.79 8.69
C VAL A 46 4.96 2.93 8.48
N LYS A 47 4.75 3.32 7.22
CA LYS A 47 3.77 4.35 6.82
C LYS A 47 2.84 3.78 5.75
N VAL A 48 1.55 3.67 6.06
CA VAL A 48 0.52 3.31 5.07
C VAL A 48 0.38 4.45 4.07
N LEU A 49 0.34 4.13 2.79
CA LEU A 49 0.08 5.11 1.73
C LEU A 49 -1.42 5.19 1.48
N ASP A 50 -1.94 6.41 1.40
CA ASP A 50 -3.36 6.67 1.17
C ASP A 50 -3.71 6.45 -0.31
N GLY A 51 -4.47 5.39 -0.58
CA GLY A 51 -4.99 5.04 -1.91
C GLY A 51 -6.06 5.99 -2.43
N HIS A 52 -6.75 6.70 -1.52
CA HIS A 52 -7.86 7.58 -1.86
C HIS A 52 -7.71 8.95 -1.20
N PRO A 53 -6.76 9.78 -1.68
CA PRO A 53 -6.60 11.12 -1.17
C PRO A 53 -7.93 11.87 -1.21
N HIS A 54 -8.26 12.52 -0.10
CA HIS A 54 -9.47 13.32 0.09
C HIS A 54 -10.77 12.54 0.35
N SER A 55 -10.72 11.22 0.54
CA SER A 55 -11.84 10.47 1.12
C SER A 55 -11.46 9.85 2.47
N GLY A 56 -12.38 9.04 2.99
CA GLY A 56 -12.23 8.36 4.26
C GLY A 56 -13.34 7.35 4.45
N ALA A 57 -13.05 6.29 5.20
CA ALA A 57 -14.05 5.30 5.64
C ALA A 57 -14.10 5.20 7.17
N CYS A 58 -15.12 4.51 7.68
CA CYS A 58 -15.25 4.22 9.12
C CYS A 58 -15.12 5.44 10.04
N TRP A 59 -15.74 6.56 9.67
CA TRP A 59 -15.70 7.83 10.41
C TRP A 59 -16.06 7.71 11.90
N ASN A 60 -16.89 6.73 12.29
CA ASN A 60 -17.30 6.49 13.67
C ASN A 60 -16.57 5.31 14.35
N GLY A 61 -15.67 4.62 13.64
CA GLY A 61 -15.00 3.39 14.11
C GLY A 61 -13.49 3.38 13.91
N SER A 62 -12.93 4.35 13.19
CA SER A 62 -11.49 4.48 12.94
C SER A 62 -10.95 5.74 13.61
N VAL A 63 -9.80 5.61 14.26
CA VAL A 63 -9.00 6.75 14.75
C VAL A 63 -8.30 7.51 13.62
N HIS A 64 -8.22 6.91 12.43
CA HIS A 64 -7.68 7.51 11.21
C HIS A 64 -8.60 7.23 10.01
N PRO A 65 -9.74 7.94 9.87
CA PRO A 65 -10.71 7.68 8.80
C PRO A 65 -10.13 7.77 7.39
N ALA A 66 -9.21 8.71 7.13
CA ALA A 66 -8.55 8.88 5.82
C ALA A 66 -7.62 7.72 5.42
N LEU A 67 -7.28 6.81 6.35
CA LEU A 67 -6.52 5.59 6.03
C LEU A 67 -7.40 4.33 6.12
N ALA A 68 -8.65 4.47 6.52
CA ALA A 68 -9.57 3.35 6.62
C ALA A 68 -10.07 2.88 5.24
N ASP A 69 -9.99 3.74 4.23
CA ASP A 69 -10.21 3.46 2.81
C ASP A 69 -8.91 3.43 2.00
N ALA A 70 -7.74 3.39 2.63
CA ALA A 70 -6.47 3.31 1.91
C ALA A 70 -6.31 2.09 0.94
N PRO A 71 -6.90 0.90 1.17
CA PRO A 71 -6.76 -0.22 0.23
C PRO A 71 -7.29 0.11 -1.17
N LEU A 72 -6.49 -0.22 -2.19
CA LEU A 72 -6.86 -0.08 -3.60
C LEU A 72 -7.80 -1.21 -4.05
N GLY A 73 -8.90 -0.84 -4.69
CA GLY A 73 -9.81 -1.71 -5.43
C GLY A 73 -9.33 -2.02 -6.85
N VAL A 74 -10.05 -2.92 -7.54
CA VAL A 74 -9.74 -3.31 -8.92
C VAL A 74 -9.85 -2.12 -9.87
N GLY A 75 -8.82 -1.90 -10.69
CA GLY A 75 -8.71 -0.78 -11.63
C GLY A 75 -8.03 0.46 -11.02
N GLU A 76 -7.76 0.46 -9.72
CA GLU A 76 -7.09 1.57 -9.05
C GLU A 76 -5.58 1.41 -9.03
N ARG A 77 -4.90 2.55 -8.87
CA ARG A 77 -3.45 2.67 -8.89
C ARG A 77 -2.98 3.70 -7.88
N LEU A 78 -1.89 3.38 -7.22
CA LEU A 78 -1.12 4.32 -6.40
C LEU A 78 0.31 4.39 -6.92
N THR A 79 0.86 5.61 -6.98
CA THR A 79 2.29 5.83 -7.23
C THR A 79 2.90 6.44 -5.99
N ASP A 80 3.94 5.78 -5.47
CA ASP A 80 4.71 6.29 -4.35
C ASP A 80 5.60 7.45 -4.83
N PRO A 81 5.40 8.69 -4.36
CA PRO A 81 6.14 9.85 -4.86
C PRO A 81 7.63 9.82 -4.47
N GLU A 82 8.01 9.06 -3.44
CA GLU A 82 9.41 8.97 -3.00
C GLU A 82 10.23 8.02 -3.89
N SER A 83 9.70 6.82 -4.16
CA SER A 83 10.40 5.82 -4.97
C SER A 83 10.04 5.83 -6.46
N GLY A 84 8.96 6.50 -6.85
CA GLY A 84 8.41 6.46 -8.20
C GLY A 84 7.76 5.13 -8.60
N VAL A 85 7.72 4.14 -7.69
CA VAL A 85 7.08 2.84 -7.95
C VAL A 85 5.57 3.00 -7.99
N SER A 86 4.94 2.39 -8.99
CA SER A 86 3.49 2.37 -9.14
C SER A 86 2.94 0.96 -8.90
N VAL A 87 1.86 0.86 -8.14
CA VAL A 87 1.13 -0.37 -7.87
C VAL A 87 -0.29 -0.21 -8.39
N GLU A 88 -0.70 -1.11 -9.27
CA GLU A 88 -2.05 -1.13 -9.85
C GLU A 88 -2.71 -2.50 -9.59
N VAL A 89 -3.99 -2.47 -9.24
CA VAL A 89 -4.76 -3.68 -8.98
C VAL A 89 -5.49 -4.08 -10.26
N LEU A 90 -5.10 -5.21 -10.85
CA LEU A 90 -5.66 -5.66 -12.12
C LEU A 90 -6.93 -6.50 -11.95
N GLY A 91 -7.08 -7.15 -10.79
CA GLY A 91 -8.24 -8.00 -10.56
C GLY A 91 -8.14 -8.81 -9.27
N THR A 92 -9.27 -9.42 -8.91
CA THR A 92 -9.38 -10.42 -7.85
C THR A 92 -10.22 -11.60 -8.35
N ASP A 93 -10.09 -12.76 -7.73
CA ASP A 93 -10.89 -13.94 -8.07
C ASP A 93 -11.70 -14.46 -6.87
N THR A 94 -12.58 -15.43 -7.14
CA THR A 94 -13.48 -16.03 -6.13
C THR A 94 -12.75 -16.80 -5.03
N ARG A 95 -11.44 -16.99 -5.15
CA ARG A 95 -10.58 -17.61 -4.13
C ARG A 95 -9.82 -16.57 -3.31
N GLY A 96 -10.12 -15.28 -3.48
CA GLY A 96 -9.48 -14.19 -2.76
C GLY A 96 -8.06 -13.89 -3.23
N ARG A 97 -7.66 -14.33 -4.44
CA ARG A 97 -6.35 -13.96 -5.00
C ARG A 97 -6.44 -12.61 -5.70
N TRP A 98 -5.49 -11.74 -5.36
CA TRP A 98 -5.34 -10.44 -5.99
C TRP A 98 -4.21 -10.47 -7.03
N THR A 99 -4.48 -9.91 -8.20
CA THR A 99 -3.48 -9.69 -9.25
C THR A 99 -3.10 -8.22 -9.26
N VAL A 100 -1.80 -7.96 -9.12
CA VAL A 100 -1.25 -6.59 -9.14
C VAL A 100 -0.19 -6.45 -10.21
N ARG A 101 -0.12 -5.28 -10.83
CA ARG A 101 1.02 -4.83 -11.61
C ARG A 101 1.88 -3.90 -10.78
N VAL A 102 3.19 -4.07 -10.86
CA VAL A 102 4.14 -3.17 -10.24
C VAL A 102 5.08 -2.64 -11.31
N ASP A 103 5.05 -1.34 -11.53
CA ASP A 103 5.94 -0.63 -12.44
C ASP A 103 7.01 0.11 -11.61
N ARG A 104 8.29 -0.06 -11.96
CA ARG A 104 9.40 0.63 -11.30
C ARG A 104 9.97 1.69 -12.25
N PRO A 105 10.43 2.84 -11.73
CA PRO A 105 11.18 3.77 -12.56
C PRO A 105 12.47 3.09 -13.04
N ALA A 106 12.94 3.46 -14.23
CA ALA A 106 14.22 3.01 -14.72
C ALA A 106 15.32 3.45 -13.74
N GLU A 107 16.25 2.55 -13.41
CA GLU A 107 17.46 2.96 -12.67
C GLU A 107 18.21 4.00 -13.53
N PRO A 108 18.65 5.13 -12.97
CA PRO A 108 19.51 6.03 -13.71
C PRO A 108 20.78 5.27 -14.10
N SER A 109 21.02 5.17 -15.40
CA SER A 109 22.19 4.47 -15.97
C SER A 109 23.48 5.02 -15.37
N GLY A 110 24.10 4.25 -14.47
CA GLY A 110 25.52 4.31 -14.12
C GLY A 110 26.07 5.66 -13.64
N VAL A 111 26.20 5.81 -12.32
CA VAL A 111 27.32 6.57 -11.75
C VAL A 111 28.12 5.60 -10.90
N PHE A 112 29.17 5.04 -11.52
CA PHE A 112 30.33 4.44 -10.84
C PHE A 112 31.50 5.40 -11.00
#